data_AF-A0A3M1L1F6-F1
#
_entry.id   AF-A0A3M1L1F6-F1
#
_cell.length_a   1.000
_cell.length_b   1.000
_cell.length_c   1.000
_cell.angle_alpha   90.00
_cell.angle_beta   90.00
_cell.angle_gamma   90.00
#
_symmetry.space_group_name_H-M   'P 1'
#
loop_
_entity.id
_entity.type
_entity.pdbx_description
1 polymer ?
#
loop_
_entity_poly.entity_id
_entity_poly.type
_entity_poly.pdbx_seq_one_letter_code
_entity_poly.pdbx_strand_id
1 'polypeptide(L)'
;MVVQVSKSITLIPAETGKLLAWASSRESASNSLLEATQALARKLGAHYRRDGLTEIGFWVPGLIADALHEREIYLEVFTPLENIDWRSDEQRVRFKRDCLHLEQQGEYIWGVVAGMKAGTKDKAGSFYWLRYVDRAGNLRTVRDLVPYSLPYGIFAPAELYDRASLQAKRADLEYFKQTAAKSKGGKIPRVASPSNILQLHIGTASPTGTIEGLTQLYQTIGEKIRQDIPLTETEKNYIGYEAIQLLPTEPTIEFRDEYTPESEFFSIVSTEDEDVVEI
;
A
#
# COMPACT_ATOMS: atom_id res chain seq x y z
N MET A 1 -34.81 15.12 -8.01
CA MET A 1 -35.20 13.75 -7.64
C MET A 1 -33.93 13.08 -7.15
N VAL A 2 -33.78 12.87 -5.84
CA VAL A 2 -32.56 12.31 -5.26
C VAL A 2 -32.60 10.81 -5.53
N VAL A 3 -31.84 10.36 -6.52
CA VAL A 3 -31.63 8.93 -6.77
C VAL A 3 -30.99 8.36 -5.52
N GLN A 4 -31.66 7.40 -4.87
CA GLN A 4 -31.07 6.64 -3.77
C GLN A 4 -29.97 5.77 -4.36
N VAL A 5 -28.74 6.29 -4.31
CA VAL A 5 -27.53 5.55 -4.70
C VAL A 5 -27.29 4.45 -3.69
N SER A 6 -27.26 3.20 -4.16
CA SER A 6 -26.85 2.04 -3.38
C SER A 6 -25.33 2.06 -3.16
N LYS A 7 -24.85 3.00 -2.34
CA LYS A 7 -23.44 3.09 -1.95
C LYS A 7 -23.07 1.84 -1.16
N SER A 8 -22.12 1.05 -1.68
CA SER A 8 -21.56 -0.09 -0.92
C SER A 8 -20.65 0.40 0.20
N ILE A 9 -20.06 1.57 -0.01
CA ILE A 9 -19.11 2.16 0.91
C ILE A 9 -19.75 3.37 1.60
N THR A 10 -19.65 3.42 2.92
CA THR A 10 -20.26 4.48 3.72
C THR A 10 -19.28 5.01 4.76
N LEU A 11 -19.28 6.33 4.94
CA LEU A 11 -18.59 6.97 6.06
C LEU A 11 -19.34 6.65 7.35
N ILE A 12 -18.60 6.33 8.42
CA ILE A 12 -19.15 6.00 9.74
C ILE A 12 -18.95 7.21 10.67
N PRO A 13 -19.94 8.10 10.83
CA PRO A 13 -19.71 9.41 11.45
C PRO A 13 -19.21 9.32 12.89
N ALA A 14 -19.70 8.36 13.67
CA ALA A 14 -19.28 8.18 15.05
C ALA A 14 -17.80 7.77 15.16
N GLU A 15 -17.32 6.90 14.29
CA GLU A 15 -15.92 6.46 14.28
C GLU A 15 -15.01 7.52 13.68
N THR A 16 -15.46 8.21 12.62
CA THR A 16 -14.77 9.38 12.06
C THR A 16 -14.61 10.49 13.11
N GLY A 17 -15.65 10.79 13.88
CA GLY A 17 -15.58 11.76 14.98
C GLY A 17 -14.54 11.40 16.04
N LYS A 18 -14.39 10.11 16.37
CA LYS A 18 -13.33 9.64 17.28
C LYS A 18 -11.94 9.83 16.68
N LEU A 19 -11.77 9.59 15.38
CA LEU A 19 -10.50 9.78 14.68
C LEU A 19 -10.10 11.27 14.64
N LEU A 20 -11.04 12.16 14.33
CA LEU A 20 -10.84 13.61 14.35
C LEU A 20 -10.48 14.10 15.76
N ALA A 21 -11.25 13.70 16.79
CA ALA A 21 -10.96 14.07 18.17
C ALA A 21 -9.58 13.57 18.62
N TRP A 22 -9.19 12.36 18.22
CA TRP A 22 -7.84 11.85 18.46
C TRP A 22 -6.78 12.74 17.80
N ALA A 23 -6.95 13.07 16.51
CA ALA A 23 -5.99 13.86 15.76
C ALA A 23 -5.82 15.26 16.39
N SER A 24 -6.93 15.96 16.68
CA SER A 24 -6.88 17.26 17.36
C SER A 24 -6.23 17.17 18.76
N SER A 25 -6.43 16.07 19.48
CA SER A 25 -5.77 15.86 20.77
C SER A 25 -4.25 15.70 20.64
N ARG A 26 -3.75 15.11 19.54
CA ARG A 26 -2.30 14.95 19.31
C ARG A 26 -1.64 16.29 19.02
N GLU A 27 -2.30 17.14 18.25
CA GLU A 27 -1.83 18.51 17.97
C GLU A 27 -1.77 19.34 19.25
N SER A 28 -2.75 19.17 20.15
CA SER A 28 -2.86 19.96 21.38
C SER A 28 -1.99 19.44 22.55
N ALA A 29 -1.75 18.13 22.63
CA ALA A 29 -1.08 17.50 23.79
C ALA A 29 0.43 17.30 23.61
N SER A 30 0.96 17.50 22.39
CA SER A 30 2.36 17.24 22.08
C SER A 30 3.27 18.35 22.60
N ASN A 31 4.44 18.00 23.13
CA ASN A 31 5.41 18.99 23.59
C ASN A 31 6.15 19.67 22.42
N SER A 32 6.06 19.10 21.21
CA SER A 32 6.64 19.65 19.99
C SER A 32 5.82 19.31 18.74
N LEU A 33 5.99 20.10 17.68
CA LEU A 33 5.40 19.80 16.36
C LEU A 33 5.85 18.44 15.84
N LEU A 34 7.14 18.09 15.98
CA LEU A 34 7.69 16.81 15.52
C LEU A 34 6.97 15.61 16.14
N GLU A 35 6.76 15.64 17.46
CA GLU A 35 6.05 14.57 18.18
C GLU A 35 4.59 14.44 17.72
N ALA A 36 3.91 15.56 17.46
CA ALA A 36 2.53 15.57 16.94
C ALA A 36 2.49 14.96 15.54
N THR A 37 3.35 15.43 14.63
CA THR A 37 3.43 14.94 13.25
C THR A 37 3.80 13.46 13.19
N GLN A 38 4.74 12.99 14.03
CA GLN A 38 5.07 11.56 14.12
C GLN A 38 3.88 10.71 14.58
N ALA A 39 3.02 11.24 15.45
CA ALA A 39 1.81 10.54 15.87
C ALA A 39 0.78 10.48 14.73
N LEU A 40 0.51 11.61 14.06
CA LEU A 40 -0.44 11.71 12.95
C LEU A 40 -0.01 10.86 11.74
N ALA A 41 1.27 10.88 11.40
CA ALA A 41 1.82 10.11 10.27
C ALA A 41 1.53 8.60 10.36
N ARG A 42 1.39 8.05 11.59
CA ARG A 42 1.05 6.63 11.78
C ARG A 42 -0.37 6.25 11.36
N LYS A 43 -1.24 7.24 11.15
CA LYS A 43 -2.62 7.05 10.68
C LYS A 43 -2.84 7.52 9.25
N LEU A 44 -1.84 8.10 8.59
CA LEU A 44 -1.91 8.39 7.16
C LEU A 44 -1.96 7.10 6.33
N GLY A 45 -2.55 7.19 5.14
CA GLY A 45 -2.93 6.06 4.30
C GLY A 45 -4.17 5.32 4.80
N ALA A 46 -4.45 4.15 4.24
CA ALA A 46 -5.59 3.33 4.62
C ALA A 46 -5.21 2.14 5.51
N HIS A 47 -5.91 2.01 6.64
CA HIS A 47 -5.69 0.98 7.66
C HIS A 47 -6.95 0.14 7.85
N TYR A 48 -6.92 -1.09 7.33
CA TYR A 48 -7.99 -2.04 7.56
C TYR A 48 -8.00 -2.52 9.02
N ARG A 49 -9.16 -2.44 9.67
CA ARG A 49 -9.38 -2.83 11.06
C ARG A 49 -10.01 -4.21 11.15
N ARG A 50 -9.82 -4.86 12.30
CA ARG A 50 -10.38 -6.20 12.58
C ARG A 50 -11.90 -6.24 12.63
N ASP A 51 -12.55 -5.11 12.89
CA ASP A 51 -14.01 -4.96 12.89
C ASP A 51 -14.59 -4.72 11.48
N GLY A 52 -13.75 -4.76 10.44
CA GLY A 52 -14.17 -4.58 9.05
C GLY A 52 -14.27 -3.11 8.61
N LEU A 53 -13.93 -2.16 9.50
CA LEU A 53 -13.84 -0.74 9.14
C LEU A 53 -12.46 -0.42 8.56
N THR A 54 -12.38 0.68 7.83
CA THR A 54 -11.11 1.21 7.32
C THR A 54 -10.92 2.63 7.80
N GLU A 55 -9.82 2.90 8.50
CA GLU A 55 -9.38 4.25 8.82
C GLU A 55 -8.55 4.79 7.66
N ILE A 56 -8.86 5.98 7.18
CA ILE A 56 -8.20 6.61 6.03
C ILE A 56 -7.75 8.00 6.45
N GLY A 57 -6.49 8.33 6.13
CA GLY A 57 -5.90 9.64 6.38
C GLY A 57 -5.07 10.14 5.22
N PHE A 58 -5.32 11.36 4.77
CA PHE A 58 -4.49 12.04 3.78
C PHE A 58 -3.93 13.33 4.37
N TRP A 59 -2.66 13.60 4.06
CA TRP A 59 -2.05 14.90 4.29
C TRP A 59 -2.09 15.68 2.97
N VAL A 60 -2.78 16.82 3.00
CA VAL A 60 -3.13 17.62 1.82
C VAL A 60 -2.78 19.09 2.07
N PRO A 61 -1.50 19.41 2.33
CA PRO A 61 -1.09 20.79 2.55
C PRO A 61 -1.37 21.62 1.29
N GLY A 62 -1.99 22.78 1.43
CA GLY A 62 -2.30 23.67 0.32
C GLY A 62 -3.54 23.31 -0.52
N LEU A 63 -4.17 22.15 -0.31
CA LEU A 63 -5.36 21.75 -1.08
C LEU A 63 -6.52 22.73 -0.91
N ILE A 64 -6.67 23.35 0.27
CA ILE A 64 -7.69 24.39 0.51
C ILE A 64 -7.48 25.61 -0.39
N ALA A 65 -6.23 25.97 -0.67
CA ALA A 65 -5.93 27.11 -1.51
C ALA A 65 -6.18 26.78 -3.00
N ASP A 66 -5.97 25.53 -3.41
CA ASP A 66 -6.00 25.10 -4.80
C ASP A 66 -7.36 24.55 -5.27
N ALA A 67 -8.12 23.90 -4.38
CA ALA A 67 -9.44 23.36 -4.68
C ALA A 67 -10.45 24.48 -4.97
N LEU A 68 -11.31 24.28 -5.97
CA LEU A 68 -12.35 25.23 -6.33
C LEU A 68 -13.43 25.32 -5.24
N HIS A 69 -13.82 24.17 -4.67
CA HIS A 69 -14.69 24.08 -3.48
C HIS A 69 -14.29 22.89 -2.59
N GLU A 70 -14.38 23.04 -1.26
CA GLU A 70 -14.12 21.92 -0.31
C GLU A 70 -15.02 20.70 -0.58
N ARG A 71 -16.25 20.94 -1.05
CA ARG A 71 -17.22 19.89 -1.44
C ARG A 71 -16.86 19.17 -2.73
N GLU A 72 -15.82 19.58 -3.45
CA GLU A 72 -15.35 18.90 -4.67
C GLU A 72 -14.18 17.97 -4.39
N ILE A 73 -13.72 17.85 -3.15
CA ILE A 73 -12.74 16.85 -2.73
C ILE A 73 -13.49 15.57 -2.32
N TYR A 74 -13.18 14.45 -2.95
CA TYR A 74 -13.80 13.16 -2.64
C TYR A 74 -12.79 12.02 -2.69
N LEU A 75 -13.03 11.02 -1.87
CA LEU A 75 -12.42 9.70 -1.99
C LEU A 75 -13.14 8.97 -3.12
N GLU A 76 -12.38 8.53 -4.11
CA GLU A 76 -12.86 7.64 -5.17
C GLU A 76 -12.28 6.25 -4.88
N VAL A 77 -13.15 5.25 -4.82
CA VAL A 77 -12.81 3.87 -4.49
C VAL A 77 -13.26 2.94 -5.60
N PHE A 78 -12.36 2.08 -6.07
CA PHE A 78 -12.63 1.03 -7.04
C PHE A 78 -12.58 -0.33 -6.37
N THR A 79 -13.70 -1.04 -6.33
CA THR A 79 -13.76 -2.40 -5.78
C THR A 79 -13.88 -3.39 -6.93
N PRO A 80 -12.91 -4.31 -7.12
CA PRO A 80 -12.95 -5.26 -8.22
C PRO A 80 -14.20 -6.15 -8.08
N LEU A 81 -14.92 -6.32 -9.19
CA LEU A 81 -16.06 -7.22 -9.30
C LEU A 81 -15.63 -8.63 -9.72
N GLU A 82 -14.41 -8.75 -10.24
CA GLU A 82 -13.81 -9.97 -10.77
C GLU A 82 -12.43 -10.19 -10.12
N ASN A 83 -11.88 -11.39 -10.24
CA ASN A 83 -10.54 -11.66 -9.74
C ASN A 83 -9.50 -11.06 -10.69
N ILE A 84 -8.50 -10.38 -10.13
CA ILE A 84 -7.35 -9.86 -10.88
C ILE A 84 -6.30 -10.99 -10.99
N ASP A 85 -5.80 -11.22 -12.20
CA ASP A 85 -4.66 -12.11 -12.41
C ASP A 85 -3.34 -11.32 -12.27
N TRP A 86 -2.64 -11.52 -11.15
CA TRP A 86 -1.36 -10.86 -10.87
C TRP A 86 -0.21 -11.31 -11.78
N ARG A 87 -0.41 -12.32 -12.62
CA ARG A 87 0.58 -12.79 -13.61
C ARG A 87 0.35 -12.24 -15.00
N SER A 88 -0.77 -11.57 -15.24
CA SER A 88 -1.04 -10.97 -16.54
C SER A 88 -0.32 -9.63 -16.66
N ASP A 89 0.39 -9.42 -17.78
CA ASP A 89 1.06 -8.14 -18.09
C ASP A 89 0.03 -7.02 -18.34
N GLU A 90 -1.10 -7.36 -18.96
CA GLU A 90 -2.24 -6.46 -19.22
C GLU A 90 -3.55 -7.24 -19.04
N GLN A 91 -4.60 -6.59 -18.53
CA GLN A 91 -5.93 -7.16 -18.43
C GLN A 91 -6.97 -6.05 -18.34
N ARG A 92 -8.23 -6.37 -18.66
CA ARG A 92 -9.38 -5.49 -18.40
C ARG A 92 -10.25 -6.11 -17.33
N VAL A 93 -10.59 -5.33 -16.32
CA VAL A 93 -11.35 -5.79 -15.16
C VAL A 93 -12.44 -4.78 -14.85
N ARG A 94 -13.61 -5.29 -14.48
CA ARG A 94 -14.73 -4.45 -14.05
C ARG A 94 -14.62 -4.12 -12.57
N PHE A 95 -14.84 -2.86 -12.25
CA PHE A 95 -14.83 -2.33 -10.90
C PHE A 95 -16.14 -1.64 -10.59
N LYS A 96 -16.60 -1.80 -9.34
CA LYS A 96 -17.56 -0.87 -8.77
C LYS A 96 -16.83 0.38 -8.29
N ARG A 97 -17.27 1.55 -8.75
CA ARG A 97 -16.78 2.86 -8.32
C ARG A 97 -17.73 3.45 -7.27
N ASP A 98 -17.20 3.77 -6.09
CA ASP A 98 -17.91 4.52 -5.06
C ASP A 98 -17.18 5.86 -4.81
N CYS A 99 -17.94 6.96 -4.72
CA CYS A 99 -17.42 8.28 -4.35
C CYS A 99 -18.04 8.77 -3.03
N LEU A 100 -17.18 9.23 -2.11
CA LEU A 100 -17.60 9.75 -0.81
C LEU A 100 -16.72 10.91 -0.33
N HIS A 101 -17.35 11.84 0.38
CA HIS A 101 -16.63 12.92 1.06
C HIS A 101 -16.14 12.44 2.42
N LEU A 102 -14.91 12.82 2.73
CA LEU A 102 -14.28 12.61 4.02
C LEU A 102 -14.28 13.92 4.80
N GLU A 103 -13.96 13.85 6.09
CA GLU A 103 -13.99 15.02 6.97
C GLU A 103 -12.63 15.70 7.00
N GLN A 104 -12.63 17.02 6.86
CA GLN A 104 -11.42 17.81 6.87
C GLN A 104 -11.08 18.30 8.28
N GLN A 105 -9.79 18.24 8.63
CA GLN A 105 -9.22 18.85 9.83
C GLN A 105 -7.88 19.50 9.48
N GLY A 106 -7.88 20.83 9.34
CA GLY A 106 -6.68 21.58 8.96
C GLY A 106 -6.15 21.10 7.61
N GLU A 107 -4.88 20.67 7.59
CA GLU A 107 -4.19 20.14 6.41
C GLU A 107 -4.42 18.64 6.18
N TYR A 108 -5.34 18.03 6.91
CA TYR A 108 -5.62 16.61 6.82
C TYR A 108 -7.06 16.33 6.43
N ILE A 109 -7.25 15.21 5.73
CA ILE A 109 -8.57 14.65 5.43
C ILE A 109 -8.64 13.26 6.04
N TRP A 110 -9.66 13.04 6.86
CA TRP A 110 -9.84 11.84 7.66
C TRP A 110 -11.20 11.20 7.43
N GLY A 111 -11.24 9.87 7.49
CA GLY A 111 -12.50 9.16 7.50
C GLY A 111 -12.36 7.76 8.05
N VAL A 112 -13.43 7.27 8.67
CA VAL A 112 -13.62 5.85 8.95
C VAL A 112 -14.76 5.35 8.10
N VAL A 113 -14.50 4.35 7.27
CA VAL A 113 -15.46 3.86 6.26
C VAL A 113 -15.75 2.38 6.45
N ALA A 114 -16.99 1.98 6.15
CA ALA A 114 -17.40 0.59 6.04
C ALA A 114 -17.59 0.20 4.57
N GLY A 115 -17.40 -1.08 4.26
CA GLY A 115 -17.71 -1.66 2.95
C GLY A 115 -16.54 -1.78 1.98
N MET A 116 -15.39 -1.15 2.27
CA MET A 116 -14.15 -1.42 1.53
C MET A 116 -13.65 -2.84 1.77
N LYS A 117 -13.08 -3.46 0.75
CA LYS A 117 -12.52 -4.81 0.83
C LYS A 117 -11.01 -4.72 0.96
N ALA A 118 -10.43 -5.36 1.96
CA ALA A 118 -8.99 -5.44 2.09
C ALA A 118 -8.41 -6.60 1.25
N GLY A 119 -7.36 -6.30 0.51
CA GLY A 119 -6.58 -7.25 -0.25
C GLY A 119 -5.74 -8.16 0.62
N THR A 120 -5.29 -9.25 0.02
CA THR A 120 -4.40 -10.26 0.60
C THR A 120 -3.44 -10.75 -0.48
N LYS A 121 -2.54 -11.67 -0.15
CA LYS A 121 -1.62 -12.23 -1.14
C LYS A 121 -2.32 -12.91 -2.33
N ASP A 122 -3.56 -13.37 -2.13
CA ASP A 122 -4.31 -14.17 -3.11
C ASP A 122 -5.45 -13.39 -3.78
N LYS A 123 -5.77 -12.19 -3.29
CA LYS A 123 -6.97 -11.42 -3.73
C LYS A 123 -6.72 -9.93 -3.66
N ALA A 124 -7.14 -9.21 -4.69
CA ALA A 124 -7.12 -7.76 -4.72
C ALA A 124 -8.12 -7.15 -3.72
N GLY A 125 -7.70 -6.06 -3.10
CA GLY A 125 -8.52 -5.16 -2.30
C GLY A 125 -9.23 -4.09 -3.13
N SER A 126 -9.91 -3.20 -2.42
CA SER A 126 -10.40 -1.94 -2.99
C SER A 126 -9.23 -1.00 -3.24
N PHE A 127 -9.21 -0.37 -4.40
CA PHE A 127 -8.24 0.66 -4.78
C PHE A 127 -8.80 2.04 -4.47
N TYR A 128 -7.96 2.99 -4.07
CA TYR A 128 -8.42 4.31 -3.66
C TYR A 128 -7.40 5.43 -3.92
N TRP A 129 -7.95 6.64 -4.06
CA TRP A 129 -7.23 7.91 -4.05
C TRP A 129 -8.18 9.04 -3.69
N LEU A 130 -7.64 10.24 -3.47
CA LEU A 130 -8.45 11.46 -3.39
C LEU A 130 -8.46 12.16 -4.75
N ARG A 131 -9.62 12.67 -5.13
CA ARG A 131 -9.82 13.48 -6.33
C ARG A 131 -10.38 14.85 -5.97
N TYR A 132 -10.02 15.86 -6.74
CA TYR A 132 -10.60 17.20 -6.63
C TYR A 132 -10.55 17.91 -7.99
N VAL A 133 -11.37 18.94 -8.15
CA VAL A 133 -11.31 19.83 -9.33
C VAL A 133 -10.56 21.10 -8.93
N ASP A 134 -9.52 21.43 -9.69
CA ASP A 134 -8.75 22.67 -9.50
C ASP A 134 -9.50 23.90 -10.04
N ARG A 135 -8.98 25.09 -9.78
CA ARG A 135 -9.59 26.35 -10.25
C ARG A 135 -9.64 26.50 -11.77
N ALA A 136 -8.82 25.75 -12.51
CA ALA A 136 -8.83 25.71 -13.96
C ALA A 136 -9.82 24.66 -14.52
N GLY A 137 -10.55 23.96 -13.65
CA GLY A 137 -11.53 22.94 -14.02
C GLY A 137 -10.92 21.57 -14.31
N ASN A 138 -9.64 21.36 -14.00
CA ASN A 138 -8.99 20.06 -14.24
C ASN A 138 -9.19 19.13 -13.05
N LEU A 139 -9.46 17.86 -13.34
CA LEU A 139 -9.55 16.81 -12.33
C LEU A 139 -8.14 16.40 -11.89
N ARG A 140 -7.84 16.63 -10.63
CA ARG A 140 -6.56 16.32 -9.99
C ARG A 140 -6.68 15.11 -9.08
N THR A 141 -5.52 14.49 -8.80
CA THR A 141 -5.39 13.30 -7.96
C THR A 141 -4.42 13.60 -6.82
N VAL A 142 -4.86 13.35 -5.59
CA VAL A 142 -3.99 13.25 -4.43
C VAL A 142 -3.84 11.77 -4.10
N ARG A 143 -2.60 11.28 -4.19
CA ARG A 143 -2.26 9.88 -3.93
C ARG A 143 -1.91 9.68 -2.46
N ASP A 144 -2.03 8.45 -1.99
CA ASP A 144 -1.52 8.09 -0.66
C ASP A 144 0.01 8.18 -0.67
N LEU A 145 0.58 8.89 0.32
CA LEU A 145 2.03 9.06 0.49
C LEU A 145 2.66 7.89 1.24
N VAL A 146 1.87 7.09 1.95
CA VAL A 146 2.32 5.96 2.76
C VAL A 146 1.50 4.68 2.52
N PRO A 147 1.25 4.29 1.26
CA PRO A 147 0.44 3.12 0.95
C PRO A 147 1.14 1.83 1.34
N TYR A 148 0.35 0.82 1.73
CA TYR A 148 0.89 -0.52 1.96
C TYR A 148 1.07 -1.33 0.68
N SER A 149 0.32 -1.03 -0.37
CA SER A 149 0.32 -1.78 -1.63
C SER A 149 0.04 -0.84 -2.81
N LEU A 150 0.89 -0.96 -3.83
CA LEU A 150 0.87 -0.21 -5.10
C LEU A 150 1.10 -1.19 -6.26
N PRO A 151 0.15 -2.10 -6.54
CA PRO A 151 0.40 -3.18 -7.50
C PRO A 151 0.59 -2.68 -8.94
N TYR A 152 0.06 -1.50 -9.27
CA TYR A 152 0.18 -0.86 -10.59
C TYR A 152 1.11 0.37 -10.57
N GLY A 153 1.97 0.48 -9.56
CA GLY A 153 2.93 1.58 -9.43
C GLY A 153 2.38 2.85 -8.80
N ILE A 154 3.24 3.86 -8.66
CA ILE A 154 2.95 5.07 -7.87
C ILE A 154 1.92 6.00 -8.50
N PHE A 155 1.64 5.88 -9.80
CA PHE A 155 0.72 6.76 -10.51
C PHE A 155 -0.72 6.25 -10.48
N ALA A 156 -0.90 4.96 -10.17
CA ALA A 156 -2.16 4.28 -9.98
C ALA A 156 -2.73 4.48 -8.55
N PRO A 157 -4.01 4.19 -8.31
CA PRO A 157 -4.58 4.22 -6.97
C PRO A 157 -3.93 3.17 -6.05
N ALA A 158 -3.83 3.51 -4.75
CA ALA A 158 -3.31 2.59 -3.75
C ALA A 158 -4.32 1.48 -3.44
N GLU A 159 -3.86 0.29 -3.10
CA GLU A 159 -4.71 -0.82 -2.68
C GLU A 159 -4.86 -0.83 -1.16
N LEU A 160 -6.10 -0.96 -0.65
CA LEU A 160 -6.36 -1.29 0.74
C LEU A 160 -5.92 -2.73 1.00
N TYR A 161 -4.94 -2.94 1.88
CA TYR A 161 -4.36 -4.26 2.13
C TYR A 161 -4.47 -4.69 3.60
N ASP A 162 -4.79 -5.96 3.84
CA ASP A 162 -4.86 -6.53 5.20
C ASP A 162 -3.45 -6.85 5.73
N ARG A 163 -2.73 -5.79 6.12
CA ARG A 163 -1.39 -5.89 6.71
C ARG A 163 -1.38 -6.73 7.99
N ALA A 164 -2.45 -6.69 8.78
CA ALA A 164 -2.52 -7.41 10.04
C ALA A 164 -2.50 -8.93 9.79
N SER A 165 -3.33 -9.40 8.85
CA SER A 165 -3.35 -10.80 8.42
C SER A 165 -2.06 -11.20 7.73
N LEU A 166 -1.48 -10.32 6.89
CA LEU A 166 -0.16 -10.55 6.27
C LEU A 166 0.90 -10.85 7.34
N GLN A 167 1.06 -9.96 8.32
CA GLN A 167 2.07 -10.10 9.38
C GLN A 167 1.80 -11.32 10.27
N ALA A 168 0.54 -11.62 10.58
CA ALA A 168 0.17 -12.75 11.42
C ALA A 168 0.44 -14.11 10.77
N LYS A 169 0.43 -14.20 9.43
CA LYS A 169 0.56 -15.44 8.66
C LYS A 169 1.94 -15.65 8.05
N ARG A 170 2.95 -14.86 8.43
CA ARG A 170 4.30 -15.01 7.87
C ARG A 170 4.91 -16.35 8.28
N ALA A 171 5.53 -17.04 7.33
CA ALA A 171 6.18 -18.33 7.57
C ALA A 171 7.49 -18.22 8.37
N ASP A 172 8.08 -17.03 8.43
CA ASP A 172 9.37 -16.73 9.07
C ASP A 172 9.25 -16.32 10.55
N LEU A 173 8.04 -16.32 11.13
CA LEU A 173 7.82 -15.85 12.50
C LEU A 173 8.64 -16.60 13.54
N GLU A 174 8.79 -17.92 13.41
CA GLU A 174 9.60 -18.71 14.34
C GLU A 174 11.08 -18.35 14.28
N TYR A 175 11.61 -18.08 13.10
CA TYR A 175 12.99 -17.59 12.95
C TYR A 175 13.20 -16.28 13.71
N PHE A 176 12.28 -15.32 13.56
CA PHE A 176 12.36 -14.06 14.30
C PHE A 176 12.17 -14.23 15.80
N LYS A 177 11.28 -15.11 16.26
CA LYS A 177 11.14 -15.41 17.71
C LYS A 177 12.41 -15.97 18.31
N GLN A 178 13.08 -16.88 17.60
CA GLN A 178 14.32 -17.50 18.05
C GLN A 178 15.48 -16.51 18.06
N THR A 179 15.61 -15.70 17.01
CA THR A 179 16.74 -14.77 16.84
C THR A 179 16.58 -13.45 17.59
N ALA A 180 15.34 -13.02 17.88
CA ALA A 180 15.07 -11.82 18.67
C ALA A 180 15.07 -12.07 20.19
N ALA A 181 15.24 -13.31 20.64
CA ALA A 181 15.26 -13.66 22.06
C ALA A 181 16.38 -12.89 22.79
N LYS A 182 15.99 -12.06 23.77
CA LYS A 182 16.94 -11.26 24.56
C LYS A 182 17.99 -12.18 25.18
N SER A 183 19.26 -11.81 25.04
CA SER A 183 20.34 -12.48 25.78
C SER A 183 20.13 -12.29 27.29
N LYS A 184 20.85 -13.07 28.13
CA LYS A 184 20.74 -13.07 29.60
C LYS A 184 20.94 -11.70 30.30
N GLY A 185 21.16 -10.61 29.57
CA GLY A 185 21.21 -9.22 30.08
C GLY A 185 20.14 -8.28 29.50
N GLY A 186 19.08 -8.80 28.87
CA GLY A 186 17.98 -7.99 28.34
C GLY A 186 18.30 -7.18 27.08
N LYS A 187 19.51 -7.33 26.52
CA LYS A 187 19.94 -6.64 25.30
C LYS A 187 19.25 -7.24 24.07
N ILE A 188 18.82 -6.36 23.16
CA ILE A 188 18.31 -6.75 21.84
C ILE A 188 19.46 -7.42 21.08
N PRO A 189 19.28 -8.67 20.60
CA PRO A 189 20.29 -9.34 19.77
C PRO A 189 20.61 -8.51 18.53
N ARG A 190 21.90 -8.38 18.20
CA ARG A 190 22.37 -7.73 16.98
C ARG A 190 23.16 -8.71 16.15
N VAL A 191 22.91 -8.73 14.85
CA VAL A 191 23.75 -9.43 13.89
C VAL A 191 25.03 -8.61 13.70
N ALA A 192 26.17 -9.27 13.55
CA ALA A 192 27.44 -8.61 13.26
C ALA A 192 27.41 -7.95 11.87
N SER A 193 28.23 -6.91 11.66
CA SER A 193 28.38 -6.32 10.34
C SER A 193 28.94 -7.35 9.35
N PRO A 194 28.35 -7.51 8.16
CA PRO A 194 28.86 -8.45 7.17
C PRO A 194 30.18 -7.97 6.57
N SER A 195 31.10 -8.89 6.31
CA SER A 195 32.38 -8.67 5.62
C SER A 195 32.23 -8.73 4.11
N ASN A 196 31.25 -9.50 3.63
CA ASN A 196 30.94 -9.66 2.21
C ASN A 196 29.41 -9.70 1.97
N ILE A 197 28.97 -8.91 0.99
CA ILE A 197 27.56 -8.73 0.66
C ILE A 197 27.35 -9.11 -0.81
N LEU A 198 26.37 -9.97 -1.07
CA LEU A 198 25.89 -10.26 -2.42
C LEU A 198 24.82 -9.25 -2.80
N GLN A 199 25.09 -8.41 -3.79
CA GLN A 199 24.09 -7.49 -4.33
C GLN A 199 23.32 -8.18 -5.45
N LEU A 200 21.98 -8.16 -5.36
CA LEU A 200 21.08 -8.80 -6.31
C LEU A 200 20.07 -7.79 -6.85
N HIS A 201 19.96 -7.72 -8.17
CA HIS A 201 18.90 -6.97 -8.83
C HIS A 201 17.66 -7.87 -8.97
N ILE A 202 16.53 -7.53 -8.31
CA ILE A 202 15.36 -8.41 -8.22
C ILE A 202 14.85 -8.86 -9.60
N GLY A 203 14.76 -7.92 -10.54
CA GLY A 203 14.26 -8.17 -11.90
C GLY A 203 15.14 -9.06 -12.77
N THR A 204 16.40 -9.34 -12.37
CA THR A 204 17.36 -10.11 -13.18
C THR A 204 18.06 -11.22 -12.40
N ALA A 205 17.93 -11.27 -11.08
CA ALA A 205 18.53 -12.27 -10.20
C ALA A 205 17.80 -13.63 -10.21
N SER A 206 16.68 -13.75 -10.93
CA SER A 206 16.01 -15.02 -11.15
C SER A 206 15.34 -15.03 -12.52
N PRO A 207 15.09 -16.21 -13.14
CA PRO A 207 14.42 -16.28 -14.44
C PRO A 207 13.04 -15.62 -14.47
N THR A 208 12.33 -15.59 -13.34
CA THR A 208 11.02 -14.96 -13.24
C THR A 208 11.09 -13.46 -12.93
N GLY A 209 12.26 -12.94 -12.53
CA GLY A 209 12.42 -11.52 -12.17
C GLY A 209 11.63 -11.07 -10.94
N THR A 210 11.24 -11.99 -10.05
CA THR A 210 10.39 -11.68 -8.87
C THR A 210 11.05 -12.08 -7.55
N ILE A 211 10.62 -11.44 -6.45
CA ILE A 211 11.00 -11.85 -5.08
C ILE A 211 10.58 -13.30 -4.80
N GLU A 212 9.42 -13.72 -5.32
CA GLU A 212 8.96 -15.10 -5.20
C GLU A 212 9.91 -16.08 -5.90
N GLY A 213 10.34 -15.79 -7.13
CA GLY A 213 11.31 -16.63 -7.85
C GLY A 213 12.65 -16.70 -7.14
N LEU A 214 13.13 -15.57 -6.60
CA LEU A 214 14.35 -15.55 -5.80
C LEU A 214 14.19 -16.37 -4.51
N THR A 215 13.01 -16.33 -3.88
CA THR A 215 12.70 -17.15 -2.69
C THR A 215 12.76 -18.64 -3.03
N GLN A 216 12.16 -19.05 -4.16
CA GLN A 216 12.19 -20.44 -4.62
C GLN A 216 13.62 -20.90 -4.94
N LEU A 217 14.46 -20.03 -5.52
CA LEU A 217 15.87 -20.30 -5.76
C LEU A 217 16.62 -20.60 -4.45
N TYR A 218 16.48 -19.74 -3.44
CA TYR A 218 17.13 -19.95 -2.14
C TYR A 218 16.60 -21.17 -1.40
N GLN A 219 15.30 -21.48 -1.51
CA GLN A 219 14.73 -22.72 -0.96
C GLN A 219 15.33 -23.95 -1.63
N THR A 220 15.49 -23.93 -2.96
CA THR A 220 16.10 -25.02 -3.73
C THR A 220 17.57 -25.23 -3.35
N ILE A 221 18.35 -24.15 -3.27
CA ILE A 221 19.74 -24.20 -2.82
C ILE A 221 19.84 -24.74 -1.40
N GLY A 222 18.99 -24.25 -0.48
CA GLY A 222 18.96 -24.71 0.90
C GLY A 222 18.62 -26.20 1.02
N GLU A 223 17.70 -26.70 0.20
CA GLU A 223 17.37 -28.13 0.18
C GLU A 223 18.51 -28.98 -0.35
N LYS A 224 19.16 -28.56 -1.44
CA LYS A 224 20.34 -29.27 -1.97
C LYS A 224 21.45 -29.37 -0.94
N ILE A 225 21.74 -28.28 -0.22
CA ILE A 225 22.74 -28.27 0.86
C ILE A 225 22.36 -29.25 1.97
N ARG A 226 21.09 -29.29 2.39
CA ARG A 226 20.62 -30.23 3.44
C ARG A 226 20.72 -31.69 3.00
N GLN A 227 20.53 -31.97 1.72
CA GLN A 227 20.55 -33.32 1.15
C GLN A 227 21.93 -33.73 0.61
N ASP A 228 22.96 -32.90 0.79
CA ASP A 228 24.31 -33.10 0.23
C ASP A 228 24.31 -33.27 -1.31
N ILE A 229 23.37 -32.62 -1.99
CA ILE A 229 23.28 -32.60 -3.45
C ILE A 229 24.21 -31.49 -3.98
N PRO A 230 25.09 -31.78 -4.95
CA PRO A 230 25.96 -30.77 -5.55
C PRO A 230 25.17 -29.61 -6.17
N LEU A 231 25.60 -28.38 -5.85
CA LEU A 231 25.12 -27.17 -6.50
C LEU A 231 25.72 -27.03 -7.91
N THR A 232 24.92 -26.51 -8.83
CA THR A 232 25.38 -26.07 -10.16
C THR A 232 26.32 -24.87 -10.05
N GLU A 233 27.09 -24.59 -11.10
CA GLU A 233 27.97 -23.41 -11.14
C GLU A 233 27.18 -22.10 -10.96
N THR A 234 25.97 -22.02 -11.52
CA THR A 234 25.10 -20.85 -11.33
C THR A 234 24.63 -20.71 -9.88
N GLU A 235 24.21 -21.80 -9.23
CA GLU A 235 23.75 -21.77 -7.84
C GLU A 235 24.86 -21.40 -6.85
N LYS A 236 26.11 -21.80 -7.14
CA LYS A 236 27.28 -21.43 -6.34
C LYS A 236 27.47 -19.91 -6.25
N ASN A 237 27.02 -19.14 -7.25
CA ASN A 237 27.12 -17.67 -7.22
C ASN A 237 26.20 -17.02 -6.16
N TYR A 238 25.24 -17.75 -5.60
CA TYR A 238 24.27 -17.24 -4.60
C TYR A 238 24.65 -17.54 -3.15
N ILE A 239 25.77 -18.24 -2.91
CA ILE A 239 26.22 -18.68 -1.58
C ILE A 239 27.62 -18.17 -1.25
N GLY A 240 28.03 -18.30 0.02
CA GLY A 240 29.35 -17.86 0.49
C GLY A 240 29.40 -16.40 0.95
N TYR A 241 28.24 -15.73 1.02
CA TYR A 241 28.09 -14.35 1.47
C TYR A 241 27.41 -14.28 2.84
N GLU A 242 27.81 -13.33 3.67
CA GLU A 242 27.22 -13.10 4.99
C GLU A 242 25.89 -12.33 4.93
N ALA A 243 25.67 -11.58 3.84
CA ALA A 243 24.44 -10.83 3.65
C ALA A 243 24.06 -10.69 2.17
N ILE A 244 22.79 -10.39 1.93
CA ILE A 244 22.22 -10.07 0.61
C ILE A 244 21.72 -8.63 0.63
N GLN A 245 22.03 -7.87 -0.40
CA GLN A 245 21.44 -6.57 -0.67
C GLN A 245 20.55 -6.66 -1.91
N LEU A 246 19.24 -6.52 -1.70
CA LEU A 246 18.26 -6.49 -2.79
C LEU A 246 18.16 -5.08 -3.37
N LEU A 247 18.11 -4.98 -4.69
CA LEU A 247 17.88 -3.73 -5.43
C LEU A 247 16.93 -3.94 -6.62
N PRO A 248 16.05 -2.98 -6.94
CA PRO A 248 15.48 -2.02 -6.02
C PRO A 248 14.55 -2.73 -5.02
N THR A 249 14.41 -2.21 -3.80
CA THR A 249 13.40 -2.70 -2.83
C THR A 249 12.15 -1.82 -2.78
N GLU A 250 12.31 -0.55 -3.16
CA GLU A 250 11.23 0.41 -3.30
C GLU A 250 10.79 0.48 -4.77
N PRO A 251 9.52 0.81 -5.07
CA PRO A 251 9.08 1.01 -6.45
C PRO A 251 9.96 2.04 -7.15
N THR A 252 10.58 1.65 -8.27
CA THR A 252 11.42 2.56 -9.05
C THR A 252 10.56 3.65 -9.65
N ILE A 253 10.87 4.90 -9.35
CA ILE A 253 10.19 6.05 -9.95
C ILE A 253 11.06 6.54 -11.10
N GLU A 254 10.61 6.30 -12.33
CA GLU A 254 11.07 7.10 -13.45
C GLU A 254 10.27 8.39 -13.48
N PHE A 255 10.93 9.53 -13.68
CA PHE A 255 10.23 10.79 -13.85
C PHE A 255 9.41 10.72 -15.13
N ARG A 256 8.12 10.46 -14.97
CA ARG A 256 7.12 10.51 -16.04
C ARG A 256 6.16 11.63 -15.70
N ASP A 257 5.67 12.31 -16.73
CA ASP A 257 4.66 13.34 -16.55
C ASP A 257 3.34 12.67 -16.14
N GLU A 258 2.64 13.26 -15.16
CA GLU A 258 1.55 12.63 -14.40
C GLU A 258 0.30 12.32 -15.23
N TYR A 259 0.29 12.76 -16.48
CA TYR A 259 -0.86 12.70 -17.40
C TYR A 259 -0.47 12.32 -18.83
N THR A 260 0.69 11.66 -19.01
CA THR A 260 1.04 11.11 -20.33
C THR A 260 0.64 9.65 -20.44
N PRO A 261 0.37 9.14 -21.66
CA PRO A 261 -0.01 7.74 -21.86
C PRO A 261 0.99 6.74 -21.28
N GLU A 262 2.27 7.09 -21.20
CA GLU A 262 3.33 6.25 -20.65
C GLU A 262 3.24 6.10 -19.11
N SER A 263 2.45 6.92 -18.43
CA SER A 263 2.17 6.84 -16.99
C SER A 263 0.86 6.13 -16.67
N GLU A 264 0.05 5.78 -17.68
CA GLU A 264 -1.26 5.16 -17.52
C GLU A 264 -1.16 3.64 -17.37
N PHE A 265 -0.92 3.18 -16.14
CA PHE A 265 -1.00 1.75 -15.78
C PHE A 265 -2.38 1.35 -15.21
N PHE A 266 -3.28 2.32 -15.03
CA PHE A 266 -4.63 2.15 -14.51
C PHE A 266 -5.51 3.25 -15.09
N SER A 267 -6.25 2.95 -16.15
CA SER A 267 -7.05 3.92 -16.89
C SER A 267 -8.48 3.42 -17.10
N ILE A 268 -9.46 4.31 -16.95
CA ILE A 268 -10.86 3.94 -17.19
C ILE A 268 -11.06 3.87 -18.71
N VAL A 269 -11.23 2.65 -19.23
CA VAL A 269 -11.39 2.39 -20.68
C VAL A 269 -12.84 2.58 -21.11
N SER A 270 -13.79 2.21 -20.26
CA SER A 270 -15.21 2.42 -20.53
C SER A 270 -16.02 2.56 -19.25
N THR A 271 -17.21 3.16 -19.38
CA THR A 271 -18.19 3.28 -18.30
C THR A 271 -19.45 2.55 -18.75
N GLU A 272 -19.76 1.42 -18.10
CA GLU A 272 -20.96 0.63 -18.39
C GLU A 272 -22.20 1.31 -17.80
N ASP A 273 -22.09 1.73 -16.53
CA ASP A 273 -23.11 2.43 -15.73
C ASP A 273 -22.43 3.53 -14.87
N GLU A 274 -23.20 4.43 -14.22
CA GLU A 274 -22.62 5.49 -13.37
C GLU A 274 -21.62 4.98 -12.31
N ASP A 275 -21.89 3.78 -11.77
CA ASP A 275 -21.15 3.16 -10.66
C ASP A 275 -20.27 1.97 -11.08
N VAL A 276 -20.26 1.58 -12.37
CA VAL A 276 -19.45 0.45 -12.86
C VAL A 276 -18.56 0.89 -14.01
N VAL A 277 -17.25 0.68 -13.84
CA VAL A 277 -16.23 1.07 -14.79
C VAL A 277 -15.41 -0.15 -15.22
N GLU A 278 -15.00 -0.18 -16.48
CA GLU A 278 -13.97 -1.08 -16.97
C GLU A 278 -12.63 -0.33 -16.95
N ILE A 279 -11.63 -0.97 -16.34
CA ILE A 279 -10.26 -0.48 -16.25
C ILE A 279 -9.36 -1.52 -16.91
#